data_AF-A0A359MQ58-F1
#
_entry.id   AF-A0A359MQ58-F1
#
_cell.length_a   1.000
_cell.length_b   1.000
_cell.length_c   1.000
_cell.angle_alpha   90.00
_cell.angle_beta   90.00
_cell.angle_gamma   90.00
#
_symmetry.space_group_name_H-M   'P 1'
#
loop_
_entity.id
_entity.type
_entity.pdbx_description
1 polymer ?
#
loop_
_entity_poly.entity_id
_entity_poly.type
_entity_poly.pdbx_seq_one_letter_code
_entity_poly.pdbx_strand_id
1 'polypeptide(L)'
;KAPTPTEAPADDILTVANVEIRRNITSPLNGYVCNTIYLNVMDNILASQNMLLDNKNEIVVINNGQKVTVTGDVSVDNVVWYKITFSYNYQILSGFVRAEYIYIGEERPVSDDSVTIPGGTVTPTPTPITGDPANLDFEVQLALENFPESYKASLRQLHAQYPNWIFKAYHTGLYWDTVIAEENVPARNLIPNNKSVEWKSLMEGAYNWKNDTFIVFDGSTWVTASKEAIEYYMDPRNFLTTECIFQFELLKYQENYQNITGIESILKGTAMSNAYYSFLDESGMQRSYSYGETFLEAAKYSGVSPYHLASRVKQEVVTGPYTLSGSVSGTYPGYEGYYNFYNIGANDSAGGGAIKNGLKFAKNGTTNAATNALYMIPWTNPYRAIVGGSYFLGNGYINRGQDTIYLQKFNVTPKSTYYHQYMTNVEAPWAEGRKVSAAYLNMTDTPIVFSIPVYLNMPSQPAPRPTTKFNPNNRLKSLKVLDMNAKELTITPTFSQTEYNYFLIVPEDVTTIEIKAATVSKKATLGGGGFVQLADGNNEIVIPVIAENGDVAEYTINIVRE
;
A
#
# COMPACT_ATOMS: atom_id res chain seq x y z
N LYS A 1 -29.39 -52.39 20.15
CA LYS A 1 -28.01 -51.97 20.46
C LYS A 1 -27.57 -51.06 19.31
N ALA A 2 -27.50 -49.75 19.54
CA ALA A 2 -26.95 -48.84 18.54
C ALA A 2 -25.46 -49.18 18.34
N PRO A 3 -24.93 -49.08 17.10
CA PRO A 3 -23.51 -49.27 16.85
C PRO A 3 -22.72 -48.19 17.59
N THR A 4 -21.71 -48.61 18.34
CA THR A 4 -20.74 -47.73 18.97
C THR A 4 -19.98 -46.99 17.87
N PRO A 5 -19.86 -45.65 17.90
CA PRO A 5 -19.02 -44.92 16.97
C PRO A 5 -17.57 -45.40 17.13
N THR A 6 -16.96 -45.85 16.02
CA THR A 6 -15.52 -46.02 15.92
C THR A 6 -14.91 -44.62 15.96
N GLU A 7 -14.04 -44.33 16.94
CA GLU A 7 -13.25 -43.09 16.95
C GLU A 7 -12.51 -42.96 15.61
N ALA A 8 -12.70 -41.83 14.94
CA ALA A 8 -11.85 -41.43 13.83
C ALA A 8 -10.43 -41.19 14.39
N PRO A 9 -9.37 -41.74 13.77
CA PRO A 9 -8.02 -41.46 14.21
C PRO A 9 -7.71 -39.98 14.01
N ALA A 10 -6.96 -39.40 14.95
CA ALA A 10 -6.59 -37.99 14.98
C ALA A 10 -5.93 -37.50 13.67
N ASP A 11 -6.31 -36.29 13.24
CA ASP A 11 -5.84 -35.56 12.06
C ASP A 11 -4.39 -35.05 12.23
N ASP A 12 -3.43 -35.94 12.44
CA ASP A 12 -2.02 -35.56 12.48
C ASP A 12 -1.48 -35.37 11.06
N ILE A 13 -0.88 -34.19 10.78
CA ILE A 13 -0.15 -33.98 9.52
C ILE A 13 0.99 -34.97 9.41
N LEU A 14 1.12 -35.54 8.21
CA LEU A 14 2.29 -36.28 7.80
C LEU A 14 3.49 -35.33 7.66
N THR A 15 4.36 -35.32 8.68
CA THR A 15 5.69 -34.72 8.64
C THR A 15 6.75 -35.78 8.36
N VAL A 16 7.73 -35.44 7.52
CA VAL A 16 8.85 -36.32 7.16
C VAL A 16 10.12 -35.47 7.04
N ALA A 17 11.09 -35.74 7.90
CA ALA A 17 12.40 -35.12 7.84
C ALA A 17 13.14 -35.55 6.57
N ASN A 18 13.88 -34.63 5.96
CA ASN A 18 14.82 -34.94 4.88
C ASN A 18 14.19 -35.72 3.71
N VAL A 19 13.07 -35.22 3.16
CA VAL A 19 12.41 -35.82 1.99
C VAL A 19 13.43 -36.00 0.85
N GLU A 20 13.75 -37.25 0.53
CA GLU A 20 14.71 -37.58 -0.51
C GLU A 20 14.11 -37.34 -1.89
N ILE A 21 14.66 -36.36 -2.61
CA ILE A 21 14.24 -36.06 -3.97
C ILE A 21 14.86 -37.09 -4.93
N ARG A 22 14.03 -37.95 -5.50
CA ARG A 22 14.42 -38.89 -6.55
C ARG A 22 14.41 -38.22 -7.92
N ARG A 23 15.31 -38.67 -8.79
CA ARG A 23 15.50 -38.17 -10.16
C ARG A 23 15.45 -39.31 -11.15
N ASN A 24 15.20 -39.00 -12.42
CA ASN A 24 15.17 -39.96 -13.53
C ASN A 24 14.12 -41.07 -13.35
N ILE A 25 12.92 -40.69 -12.91
CA ILE A 25 11.80 -41.60 -12.67
C ILE A 25 11.25 -42.05 -14.03
N THR A 26 11.52 -43.31 -14.37
CA THR A 26 11.10 -43.95 -15.63
C THR A 26 10.02 -45.01 -15.44
N SER A 27 9.65 -45.31 -14.20
CA SER A 27 8.58 -46.24 -13.83
C SER A 27 7.74 -45.63 -12.70
N PRO A 28 6.41 -45.89 -12.64
CA PRO A 28 5.56 -45.34 -11.61
C PRO A 28 6.00 -45.72 -10.20
N LEU A 29 6.03 -44.75 -9.28
CA LEU A 29 6.36 -44.94 -7.88
C LEU A 29 5.20 -44.49 -7.00
N ASN A 30 4.94 -45.22 -5.91
CA ASN A 30 4.00 -44.79 -4.88
C ASN A 30 4.58 -43.58 -4.11
N GLY A 31 3.73 -42.59 -3.84
CA GLY A 31 4.11 -41.45 -3.02
C GLY A 31 2.97 -40.90 -2.18
N TYR A 32 3.32 -40.06 -1.21
CA TYR A 32 2.41 -39.46 -0.25
C TYR A 32 2.75 -37.98 -0.07
N VAL A 33 1.72 -37.13 -0.03
CA VAL A 33 1.88 -35.70 0.25
C VAL A 33 2.30 -35.51 1.71
N CYS A 34 3.41 -34.81 1.96
CA CYS A 34 3.94 -34.55 3.30
C CYS A 34 4.41 -33.11 3.46
N ASN A 35 4.66 -32.68 4.70
CA ASN A 35 5.23 -31.35 5.04
C ASN A 35 4.42 -30.14 4.56
N THR A 36 3.12 -30.33 4.28
CA THR A 36 2.15 -29.30 3.89
C THR A 36 0.73 -29.78 4.19
N ILE A 37 -0.22 -28.88 4.45
CA ILE A 37 -1.66 -29.23 4.56
C ILE A 37 -2.22 -29.70 3.22
N TYR A 38 -1.89 -28.99 2.14
CA TYR A 38 -2.35 -29.29 0.78
C TYR A 38 -1.31 -28.82 -0.24
N LEU A 39 -1.40 -29.34 -1.47
CA LEU A 39 -0.59 -28.91 -2.60
C LEU A 39 -1.48 -28.49 -3.75
N ASN A 40 -1.19 -27.30 -4.25
CA ASN A 40 -1.64 -26.85 -5.55
C ASN A 40 -0.99 -27.69 -6.66
N VAL A 41 -1.80 -28.17 -7.59
CA VAL A 41 -1.32 -28.94 -8.73
C VAL A 41 -1.21 -28.02 -9.95
N MET A 42 -0.05 -28.01 -10.59
CA MET A 42 0.18 -27.28 -11.85
C MET A 42 -0.23 -28.16 -13.03
N ASP A 43 -0.82 -27.56 -14.06
CA ASP A 43 -1.26 -28.29 -15.26
C ASP A 43 -0.05 -28.83 -16.05
N ASN A 44 0.82 -27.93 -16.51
CA ASN A 44 2.06 -28.29 -17.19
C ASN A 44 3.17 -27.26 -16.91
N ILE A 45 3.99 -27.55 -15.90
CA ILE A 45 5.06 -26.66 -15.45
C ILE A 45 6.15 -26.38 -16.50
N LEU A 46 6.26 -27.23 -17.53
CA LEU A 46 7.18 -27.01 -18.65
C LEU A 46 6.65 -26.00 -19.67
N ALA A 47 5.34 -25.73 -19.67
CA ALA A 47 4.69 -24.84 -20.63
C ALA A 47 4.25 -23.51 -20.00
N SER A 48 3.74 -23.55 -18.77
CA SER A 48 3.29 -22.37 -18.03
C SER A 48 3.21 -22.63 -16.52
N GLN A 49 2.99 -21.57 -15.73
CA GLN A 49 2.70 -21.68 -14.29
C GLN A 49 1.19 -21.74 -14.00
N ASN A 50 0.41 -22.28 -14.95
CA ASN A 50 -1.04 -22.38 -14.77
C ASN A 50 -1.38 -23.51 -13.80
N MET A 51 -2.38 -23.24 -12.97
CA MET A 51 -2.97 -24.21 -12.06
C MET A 51 -3.80 -25.22 -12.85
N LEU A 52 -3.73 -26.49 -12.44
CA LEU A 52 -4.62 -27.52 -12.94
C LEU A 52 -6.04 -27.20 -12.49
N LEU A 53 -6.97 -27.17 -13.43
CA LEU A 53 -8.38 -26.95 -13.16
C LEU A 53 -9.16 -28.26 -13.32
N ASP A 54 -10.21 -28.43 -12.52
CA ASP A 54 -11.14 -29.53 -12.68
C ASP A 54 -12.21 -29.22 -13.75
N ASN A 55 -13.17 -30.15 -13.91
CA ASN A 55 -14.24 -30.02 -14.90
C ASN A 55 -15.25 -28.88 -14.62
N LYS A 56 -15.13 -28.20 -13.48
CA LYS A 56 -15.91 -27.00 -13.11
C LYS A 56 -15.07 -25.72 -13.18
N ASN A 57 -13.85 -25.79 -13.72
CA ASN A 57 -12.86 -24.71 -13.71
C ASN A 57 -12.40 -24.31 -12.30
N GLU A 58 -12.48 -25.21 -11.32
CA GLU A 58 -11.96 -24.98 -9.97
C GLU A 58 -10.51 -25.49 -9.86
N ILE A 59 -9.68 -24.84 -9.05
CA ILE A 59 -8.27 -25.23 -8.86
C ILE A 59 -8.22 -26.60 -8.17
N VAL A 60 -7.42 -27.50 -8.72
CA VAL A 60 -7.19 -28.84 -8.16
C VAL A 60 -6.13 -28.76 -7.06
N VAL A 61 -6.51 -29.25 -5.87
CA VAL A 61 -5.63 -29.39 -4.70
C VAL A 61 -5.56 -30.84 -4.24
N ILE A 62 -4.40 -31.27 -3.73
CA ILE A 62 -4.23 -32.58 -3.09
C ILE A 62 -3.84 -32.41 -1.62
N ASN A 63 -4.44 -33.19 -0.73
CA ASN A 63 -4.29 -33.00 0.72
C ASN A 63 -3.09 -33.77 1.30
N ASN A 64 -2.65 -33.35 2.49
CA ASN A 64 -1.65 -34.05 3.28
C ASN A 64 -2.01 -35.53 3.46
N GLY A 65 -1.02 -36.41 3.33
CA GLY A 65 -1.18 -37.86 3.44
C GLY A 65 -1.90 -38.50 2.24
N GLN A 66 -2.37 -37.73 1.25
CA GLN A 66 -3.00 -38.28 0.06
C GLN A 66 -1.97 -39.10 -0.74
N LYS A 67 -2.38 -40.33 -1.09
CA LYS A 67 -1.58 -41.21 -1.94
C LYS A 67 -1.62 -40.70 -3.38
N VAL A 68 -0.45 -40.59 -3.98
CA VAL A 68 -0.23 -40.24 -5.38
C VAL A 68 0.63 -41.30 -6.06
N THR A 69 0.61 -41.32 -7.39
CA THR A 69 1.57 -42.09 -8.19
C THR A 69 2.49 -41.11 -8.90
N VAL A 70 3.78 -41.14 -8.58
CA VAL A 70 4.80 -40.34 -9.27
C VAL A 70 5.18 -41.05 -10.56
N THR A 71 4.98 -40.38 -11.68
CA THR A 71 5.14 -40.94 -13.03
C THR A 71 6.33 -40.37 -13.79
N GLY A 72 6.97 -39.33 -13.26
CA GLY A 72 8.16 -38.69 -13.82
C GLY A 72 8.60 -37.49 -13.00
N ASP A 73 9.77 -36.96 -13.32
CA ASP A 73 10.34 -35.74 -12.73
C ASP A 73 10.89 -34.79 -13.79
N VAL A 74 10.86 -33.49 -13.49
CA VAL A 74 11.43 -32.41 -14.32
C VAL A 74 12.10 -31.35 -13.45
N SER A 75 13.02 -30.59 -14.03
CA SER A 75 13.61 -29.41 -13.38
C SER A 75 13.19 -28.14 -14.13
N VAL A 76 12.66 -27.16 -13.39
CA VAL A 76 12.37 -25.80 -13.90
C VAL A 76 12.93 -24.81 -12.89
N ASP A 77 13.75 -23.86 -13.35
CA ASP A 77 14.41 -22.84 -12.50
C ASP A 77 15.14 -23.42 -11.28
N ASN A 78 15.88 -24.51 -11.47
CA ASN A 78 16.58 -25.27 -10.42
C ASN A 78 15.67 -25.91 -9.35
N VAL A 79 14.35 -25.90 -9.54
CA VAL A 79 13.38 -26.58 -8.67
C VAL A 79 12.90 -27.88 -9.31
N VAL A 80 12.78 -28.93 -8.50
CA VAL A 80 12.34 -30.26 -8.95
C VAL A 80 10.83 -30.39 -8.83
N TRP A 81 10.21 -30.85 -9.90
CA TRP A 81 8.79 -31.11 -9.95
C TRP A 81 8.53 -32.56 -10.31
N TYR A 82 7.60 -33.19 -9.61
CA TYR A 82 7.08 -34.50 -9.94
C TYR A 82 5.82 -34.39 -10.77
N LYS A 83 5.77 -35.14 -11.88
CA LYS A 83 4.52 -35.43 -12.57
C LYS A 83 3.80 -36.54 -11.81
N ILE A 84 2.63 -36.24 -11.29
CA ILE A 84 1.84 -37.16 -10.49
C ILE A 84 0.54 -37.53 -11.18
N THR A 85 0.00 -38.69 -10.82
CA THR A 85 -1.41 -39.04 -11.02
C THR A 85 -2.05 -39.35 -9.67
N PHE A 86 -3.31 -38.95 -9.50
CA PHE A 86 -4.02 -39.07 -8.23
C PHE A 86 -5.53 -39.13 -8.44
N SER A 87 -6.22 -39.74 -7.48
CA SER A 87 -7.69 -39.73 -7.44
C SER A 87 -8.19 -38.40 -6.88
N TYR A 88 -9.09 -37.73 -7.59
CA TYR A 88 -9.74 -36.48 -7.21
C TYR A 88 -11.20 -36.51 -7.65
N ASN A 89 -12.15 -36.35 -6.73
CA ASN A 89 -13.59 -36.43 -7.02
C ASN A 89 -14.00 -37.64 -7.88
N TYR A 90 -13.50 -38.83 -7.53
CA TYR A 90 -13.71 -40.10 -8.24
C TYR A 90 -13.14 -40.18 -9.67
N GLN A 91 -12.33 -39.20 -10.08
CA GLN A 91 -11.59 -39.21 -11.34
C GLN A 91 -10.09 -39.34 -11.10
N ILE A 92 -9.35 -39.82 -12.09
CA ILE A 92 -7.88 -39.81 -12.05
C ILE A 92 -7.40 -38.59 -12.82
N LEU A 93 -6.74 -37.66 -12.13
CA LEU A 93 -6.14 -36.47 -12.72
C LEU A 93 -4.61 -36.62 -12.77
N SER A 94 -3.96 -35.78 -13.60
CA SER A 94 -2.51 -35.69 -13.69
C SER A 94 -2.07 -34.23 -13.72
N GLY A 95 -0.95 -33.93 -13.06
CA GLY A 95 -0.32 -32.61 -13.08
C GLY A 95 1.03 -32.64 -12.39
N PHE A 96 1.56 -31.46 -12.05
CA PHE A 96 2.89 -31.29 -11.48
C PHE A 96 2.83 -30.66 -10.08
N VAL A 97 3.66 -31.18 -9.19
CA VAL A 97 3.86 -30.65 -7.83
C VAL A 97 5.35 -30.60 -7.50
N ARG A 98 5.77 -29.76 -6.56
CA ARG A 98 7.18 -29.73 -6.13
C ARG A 98 7.54 -31.03 -5.41
N ALA A 99 8.72 -31.56 -5.73
CA ALA A 99 9.17 -32.86 -5.21
C ALA A 99 9.38 -32.87 -3.69
N GLU A 100 9.72 -31.73 -3.09
CA GLU A 100 9.99 -31.58 -1.65
C GLU A 100 8.80 -31.90 -0.75
N TYR A 101 7.58 -31.93 -1.31
CA TYR A 101 6.35 -32.23 -0.58
C TYR A 101 5.81 -33.64 -0.85
N ILE A 102 6.58 -34.50 -1.53
CA ILE A 102 6.17 -35.87 -1.84
C ILE A 102 7.19 -36.85 -1.29
N TYR A 103 6.79 -37.59 -0.26
CA TYR A 103 7.51 -38.78 0.19
C TYR A 103 7.28 -39.92 -0.81
N ILE A 104 8.34 -40.61 -1.22
CA ILE A 104 8.25 -41.79 -2.09
C ILE A 104 8.45 -43.06 -1.27
N GLY A 105 7.45 -43.93 -1.27
CA GLY A 105 7.47 -45.21 -0.55
C GLY A 105 6.22 -46.05 -0.82
N GLU A 106 6.34 -47.37 -0.63
CA GLU A 106 5.23 -48.31 -0.84
C GLU A 106 4.13 -48.17 0.23
N GLU A 107 4.52 -47.79 1.44
CA GLU A 107 3.64 -47.58 2.58
C GLU A 107 3.64 -46.11 3.01
N ARG A 108 2.53 -45.67 3.61
CA ARG A 108 2.43 -44.33 4.20
C ARG A 108 3.41 -44.24 5.37
N PRO A 109 4.32 -43.25 5.42
CA PRO A 109 5.25 -43.13 6.54
C PRO A 109 4.52 -42.75 7.83
N VAL A 110 5.17 -43.01 8.96
CA VAL A 110 4.74 -42.50 10.26
C VAL A 110 5.31 -41.09 10.42
N SER A 111 4.51 -40.14 10.91
CA SER A 111 4.98 -38.78 11.19
C SER A 111 6.15 -38.84 12.17
N ASP A 112 7.25 -38.15 11.88
CA ASP A 112 8.45 -38.15 12.73
C ASP A 112 8.54 -36.94 13.67
N ASP A 113 7.48 -36.12 13.73
CA ASP A 113 7.39 -34.86 14.47
C ASP A 113 8.58 -33.92 14.20
N SER A 114 9.26 -34.10 13.07
CA SER A 114 10.38 -33.27 12.69
C SER A 114 9.85 -31.89 12.32
N VAL A 115 10.05 -30.93 13.23
CA VAL A 115 9.77 -29.52 12.98
C VAL A 115 10.86 -28.98 12.06
N THR A 116 10.82 -29.39 10.79
CA THR A 116 11.59 -28.79 9.69
C THR A 116 10.71 -28.69 8.46
N ILE A 117 9.73 -27.79 8.51
CA ILE A 117 9.17 -27.15 7.31
C ILE A 117 10.10 -25.98 6.98
N PRO A 118 10.76 -25.93 5.81
CA PRO A 118 11.22 -24.67 5.26
C PRO A 118 9.97 -23.83 4.96
N GLY A 119 9.52 -23.00 5.91
CA GLY A 119 8.36 -22.13 5.73
C GLY A 119 7.07 -22.42 6.54
N GLY A 120 7.19 -22.79 7.82
CA GLY A 120 6.13 -22.49 8.79
C GLY A 120 5.19 -23.65 9.14
N THR A 121 4.81 -23.71 10.42
CA THR A 121 3.89 -24.68 11.01
C THR A 121 2.45 -24.41 10.59
N VAL A 122 1.85 -25.38 9.89
CA VAL A 122 0.43 -25.54 9.59
C VAL A 122 0.09 -27.04 9.74
N THR A 123 -1.11 -27.39 10.24
CA THR A 123 -1.72 -28.74 10.39
C THR A 123 -3.27 -28.63 10.24
N PRO A 124 -3.99 -29.59 9.60
CA PRO A 124 -4.93 -29.43 8.46
C PRO A 124 -6.43 -29.42 8.86
N THR A 125 -7.37 -29.01 7.99
CA THR A 125 -8.23 -29.94 7.18
C THR A 125 -9.28 -29.13 6.38
N PRO A 126 -9.63 -29.51 5.13
CA PRO A 126 -10.98 -29.28 4.61
C PRO A 126 -11.74 -30.61 4.39
N THR A 127 -12.76 -30.84 5.21
CA THR A 127 -13.94 -31.64 4.85
C THR A 127 -14.76 -30.83 3.85
N PRO A 128 -15.50 -31.43 2.89
CA PRO A 128 -16.40 -30.66 2.03
C PRO A 128 -17.53 -30.10 2.91
N ILE A 129 -17.57 -28.79 3.10
CA ILE A 129 -18.70 -28.13 3.77
C ILE A 129 -19.46 -27.34 2.72
N THR A 130 -20.59 -27.88 2.31
CA THR A 130 -21.74 -27.06 1.94
C THR A 130 -22.11 -26.24 3.18
N GLY A 131 -21.60 -25.02 3.29
CA GLY A 131 -21.81 -24.17 4.46
C GLY A 131 -21.19 -22.79 4.31
N ASP A 132 -21.79 -21.85 5.04
CA ASP A 132 -21.50 -20.42 5.09
C ASP A 132 -19.98 -20.09 5.19
N PRO A 133 -19.43 -19.21 4.33
CA PRO A 133 -18.06 -18.68 4.40
C PRO A 133 -17.63 -18.17 5.79
N ALA A 134 -18.58 -17.87 6.67
CA ALA A 134 -18.33 -17.45 8.04
C ALA A 134 -17.68 -18.51 8.96
N ASN A 135 -17.52 -19.77 8.53
CA ASN A 135 -17.02 -20.87 9.38
C ASN A 135 -15.72 -21.55 8.87
N LEU A 136 -14.96 -20.94 7.95
CA LEU A 136 -13.66 -21.48 7.53
C LEU A 136 -12.57 -21.15 8.55
N ASP A 137 -11.75 -22.13 8.94
CA ASP A 137 -10.57 -21.91 9.78
C ASP A 137 -9.69 -20.78 9.20
N PHE A 138 -9.28 -19.84 10.05
CA PHE A 138 -8.63 -18.60 9.62
C PHE A 138 -7.31 -18.88 8.89
N GLU A 139 -6.57 -19.91 9.32
CA GLU A 139 -5.33 -20.30 8.66
C GLU A 139 -5.56 -20.83 7.24
N VAL A 140 -6.70 -21.50 7.00
CA VAL A 140 -7.09 -21.92 5.65
C VAL A 140 -7.41 -20.71 4.78
N GLN A 141 -8.09 -19.67 5.32
CA GLN A 141 -8.34 -18.43 4.58
C GLN A 141 -7.01 -17.75 4.17
N LEU A 142 -6.06 -17.63 5.10
CA LEU A 142 -4.75 -17.04 4.81
C LEU A 142 -3.95 -17.85 3.77
N ALA A 143 -4.06 -19.18 3.81
CA ALA A 143 -3.38 -20.07 2.88
C ALA A 143 -4.00 -20.04 1.47
N LEU A 144 -5.33 -19.98 1.36
CA LEU A 144 -6.05 -19.84 0.09
C LEU A 144 -5.71 -18.51 -0.61
N GLU A 145 -5.57 -17.44 0.17
CA GLU A 145 -5.13 -16.13 -0.32
C GLU A 145 -3.61 -16.08 -0.60
N ASN A 146 -2.86 -17.13 -0.26
CA ASN A 146 -1.41 -17.22 -0.47
C ASN A 146 -0.64 -16.06 0.20
N PHE A 147 -1.01 -15.69 1.43
CA PHE A 147 -0.29 -14.66 2.19
C PHE A 147 1.13 -15.12 2.58
N PRO A 148 2.17 -14.28 2.42
CA PRO A 148 3.51 -14.60 2.92
C PRO A 148 3.55 -14.68 4.45
N GLU A 149 4.46 -15.50 5.00
CA GLU A 149 4.56 -15.72 6.45
C GLU A 149 4.77 -14.42 7.24
N SER A 150 5.49 -13.44 6.66
CA SER A 150 5.73 -12.13 7.28
C SER A 150 4.47 -11.29 7.53
N TYR A 151 3.31 -11.68 6.98
CA TYR A 151 2.02 -11.01 7.20
C TYR A 151 1.19 -11.67 8.30
N LYS A 152 1.30 -13.00 8.45
CA LYS A 152 0.31 -13.81 9.16
C LYS A 152 0.19 -13.47 10.64
N ALA A 153 1.30 -13.16 11.31
CA ALA A 153 1.29 -12.82 12.73
C ALA A 153 0.37 -11.62 13.04
N SER A 154 0.46 -10.54 12.25
CA SER A 154 -0.37 -9.36 12.42
C SER A 154 -1.84 -9.64 12.01
N LEU A 155 -2.05 -10.43 10.96
CA LEU A 155 -3.41 -10.81 10.53
C LEU A 155 -4.13 -11.67 11.59
N ARG A 156 -3.43 -12.59 12.26
CA ARG A 156 -3.98 -13.36 13.40
C ARG A 156 -4.40 -12.44 14.55
N GLN A 157 -3.57 -11.45 14.88
CA GLN A 157 -3.90 -10.47 15.92
C GLN A 157 -5.14 -9.63 15.58
N LEU A 158 -5.32 -9.29 14.31
CA LEU A 158 -6.50 -8.58 13.82
C LEU A 158 -7.73 -9.47 13.85
N HIS A 159 -7.64 -10.70 13.34
CA HIS A 159 -8.76 -11.65 13.31
C HIS A 159 -9.23 -12.04 14.72
N ALA A 160 -8.32 -12.21 15.67
CA ALA A 160 -8.67 -12.48 17.07
C ALA A 160 -9.52 -11.34 17.70
N GLN A 161 -9.35 -10.10 17.23
CA GLN A 161 -10.13 -8.94 17.69
C GLN A 161 -11.39 -8.72 16.85
N TYR A 162 -11.34 -9.04 15.56
CA TYR A 162 -12.41 -8.84 14.60
C TYR A 162 -12.61 -10.10 13.74
N PRO A 163 -13.31 -11.12 14.25
CA PRO A 163 -13.44 -12.41 13.56
C PRO A 163 -14.16 -12.34 12.21
N ASN A 164 -15.02 -11.32 12.02
CA ASN A 164 -15.79 -11.14 10.79
C ASN A 164 -15.02 -10.36 9.70
N TRP A 165 -13.82 -9.86 10.00
CA TRP A 165 -12.99 -9.20 8.99
C TRP A 165 -12.41 -10.21 8.01
N ILE A 166 -12.47 -9.86 6.73
CA ILE A 166 -12.04 -10.70 5.61
C ILE A 166 -10.76 -10.11 5.04
N PHE A 167 -9.68 -10.89 5.00
CA PHE A 167 -8.40 -10.45 4.46
C PHE A 167 -8.15 -11.15 3.13
N LYS A 168 -8.01 -10.36 2.06
CA LYS A 168 -7.68 -10.84 0.71
C LYS A 168 -6.29 -10.36 0.32
N ALA A 169 -5.49 -11.25 -0.25
CA ALA A 169 -4.17 -10.87 -0.74
C ALA A 169 -4.29 -10.29 -2.16
N TYR A 170 -3.84 -9.06 -2.34
CA TYR A 170 -3.68 -8.46 -3.65
C TYR A 170 -2.25 -8.70 -4.15
N HIS A 171 -2.05 -9.81 -4.86
CA HIS A 171 -0.77 -10.12 -5.49
C HIS A 171 -0.51 -9.18 -6.65
N THR A 172 0.35 -8.18 -6.44
CA THR A 172 0.61 -7.10 -7.41
C THR A 172 1.31 -7.60 -8.68
N GLY A 173 2.07 -8.69 -8.57
CA GLY A 173 2.96 -9.20 -9.63
C GLY A 173 4.19 -8.32 -9.87
N LEU A 174 4.44 -7.32 -9.01
CA LEU A 174 5.55 -6.37 -9.14
C LEU A 174 6.66 -6.68 -8.15
N TYR A 175 7.92 -6.55 -8.59
CA TYR A 175 9.10 -6.67 -7.74
C TYR A 175 9.26 -5.43 -6.85
N TRP A 176 9.41 -5.66 -5.54
CA TRP A 176 9.51 -4.61 -4.52
C TRP A 176 10.53 -3.51 -4.89
N ASP A 177 11.77 -3.89 -5.22
CA ASP A 177 12.83 -2.93 -5.54
C ASP A 177 12.51 -2.08 -6.78
N THR A 178 11.83 -2.66 -7.77
CA THR A 178 11.38 -1.93 -8.97
C THR A 178 10.31 -0.91 -8.60
N VAL A 179 9.33 -1.29 -7.79
CA VAL A 179 8.27 -0.38 -7.33
C VAL A 179 8.87 0.78 -6.54
N ILE A 180 9.79 0.51 -5.62
CA ILE A 180 10.45 1.56 -4.84
C ILE A 180 11.28 2.48 -5.74
N ALA A 181 11.96 1.97 -6.76
CA ALA A 181 12.70 2.80 -7.71
C ALA A 181 11.77 3.73 -8.51
N GLU A 182 10.62 3.22 -8.98
CA GLU A 182 9.61 4.01 -9.69
C GLU A 182 8.95 5.06 -8.80
N GLU A 183 8.76 4.77 -7.52
CA GLU A 183 8.16 5.69 -6.56
C GLU A 183 9.16 6.73 -6.02
N ASN A 184 10.46 6.40 -5.99
CA ASN A 184 11.55 7.26 -5.51
C ASN A 184 12.08 8.20 -6.62
N VAL A 185 11.18 9.03 -7.15
CA VAL A 185 11.47 10.06 -8.17
C VAL A 185 11.08 11.43 -7.61
N PRO A 186 11.81 12.52 -7.92
CA PRO A 186 11.46 13.86 -7.42
C PRO A 186 10.00 14.21 -7.69
N ALA A 187 9.37 14.86 -6.72
CA ALA A 187 7.98 15.30 -6.74
C ALA A 187 6.88 14.22 -6.69
N ARG A 188 7.18 12.93 -6.87
CA ARG A 188 6.15 11.87 -6.92
C ARG A 188 5.53 11.58 -5.56
N ASN A 189 6.39 11.40 -4.56
CA ASN A 189 6.01 11.21 -3.17
C ASN A 189 6.46 12.42 -2.36
N LEU A 190 5.49 13.15 -1.83
CA LEU A 190 5.71 14.38 -1.06
C LEU A 190 5.45 14.16 0.42
N ILE A 191 6.11 14.98 1.23
CA ILE A 191 5.97 15.01 2.69
C ILE A 191 6.12 16.45 3.21
N PRO A 192 5.55 16.82 4.37
CA PRO A 192 5.71 18.17 4.91
C PRO A 192 7.17 18.53 5.23
N ASN A 193 7.60 19.73 4.84
CA ASN A 193 8.99 20.20 5.01
C ASN A 193 9.39 20.38 6.49
N ASN A 194 8.41 20.48 7.40
CA ASN A 194 8.66 20.53 8.84
C ASN A 194 9.07 19.18 9.46
N LYS A 195 9.03 18.07 8.71
CA LYS A 195 9.60 16.80 9.15
C LYS A 195 11.13 16.89 9.21
N SER A 196 11.73 16.02 10.04
CA SER A 196 13.17 15.85 10.17
C SER A 196 13.81 15.30 8.89
N VAL A 197 15.13 15.42 8.77
CA VAL A 197 15.88 15.17 7.52
C VAL A 197 15.77 13.73 7.03
N GLU A 198 15.65 12.75 7.92
CA GLU A 198 15.50 11.33 7.54
C GLU A 198 14.24 11.01 6.74
N TRP A 199 13.23 11.87 6.81
CA TRP A 199 11.98 11.74 6.05
C TRP A 199 12.02 12.41 4.69
N LYS A 200 13.06 13.20 4.39
CA LYS A 200 13.13 14.07 3.23
C LYS A 200 14.26 13.65 2.31
N SER A 201 14.03 13.67 1.00
CA SER A 201 15.02 13.22 0.03
C SER A 201 16.14 14.24 -0.16
N LEU A 202 17.37 13.73 -0.20
CA LEU A 202 18.58 14.47 -0.53
C LEU A 202 19.04 14.22 -1.97
N MET A 203 18.26 13.48 -2.76
CA MET A 203 18.58 13.17 -4.15
C MET A 203 18.62 14.44 -5.01
N GLU A 204 19.27 14.34 -6.17
CA GLU A 204 19.26 15.41 -7.15
C GLU A 204 17.82 15.82 -7.52
N GLY A 205 17.56 17.12 -7.55
CA GLY A 205 16.22 17.67 -7.76
C GLY A 205 15.33 17.73 -6.51
N ALA A 206 15.71 17.12 -5.38
CA ALA A 206 14.97 17.23 -4.11
C ALA A 206 15.61 18.19 -3.10
N TYR A 207 16.93 18.38 -3.16
CA TYR A 207 17.68 19.20 -2.21
C TYR A 207 18.62 20.20 -2.89
N ASN A 208 18.55 21.46 -2.47
CA ASN A 208 19.45 22.51 -2.93
C ASN A 208 20.62 22.69 -1.95
N TRP A 209 21.70 21.99 -2.26
CA TRP A 209 22.96 22.04 -1.51
C TRP A 209 23.58 23.43 -1.40
N LYS A 210 23.32 24.34 -2.35
CA LYS A 210 23.87 25.71 -2.34
C LYS A 210 23.26 26.58 -1.25
N ASN A 211 22.00 26.34 -0.92
CA ASN A 211 21.22 27.16 -0.01
C ASN A 211 20.83 26.44 1.28
N ASP A 212 21.14 25.15 1.43
CA ASP A 212 20.71 24.30 2.56
C ASP A 212 19.19 24.15 2.66
N THR A 213 18.50 24.01 1.52
CA THR A 213 17.03 23.99 1.46
C THR A 213 16.49 22.84 0.63
N PHE A 214 15.41 22.22 1.09
CA PHE A 214 14.63 21.28 0.29
C PHE A 214 13.82 22.01 -0.79
N ILE A 215 13.69 21.38 -1.95
CA ILE A 215 12.93 21.90 -3.09
C ILE A 215 11.44 21.63 -2.84
N VAL A 216 10.64 22.69 -2.87
CA VAL A 216 9.18 22.65 -2.70
C VAL A 216 8.52 22.37 -4.04
N PHE A 217 7.62 21.39 -4.05
CA PHE A 217 6.92 20.93 -5.26
C PHE A 217 5.41 21.20 -5.23
N ASP A 218 4.81 21.36 -4.05
CA ASP A 218 3.40 21.69 -3.90
C ASP A 218 3.18 22.68 -2.74
N GLY A 219 2.32 23.67 -2.98
CA GLY A 219 2.10 24.80 -2.10
C GLY A 219 3.41 25.50 -1.72
N SER A 220 3.58 25.78 -0.42
CA SER A 220 4.78 26.40 0.14
C SER A 220 5.60 25.47 1.04
N THR A 221 5.15 24.23 1.24
CA THR A 221 5.66 23.37 2.31
C THR A 221 5.85 21.90 1.95
N TRP A 222 5.48 21.43 0.76
CA TRP A 222 5.61 20.01 0.41
C TRP A 222 6.88 19.73 -0.39
N VAL A 223 7.69 18.79 0.12
CA VAL A 223 9.00 18.43 -0.44
C VAL A 223 9.08 16.93 -0.70
N THR A 224 10.05 16.47 -1.50
CA THR A 224 10.16 15.05 -1.85
C THR A 224 10.51 14.20 -0.62
N ALA A 225 9.77 13.10 -0.40
CA ALA A 225 10.00 12.13 0.66
C ALA A 225 11.27 11.30 0.40
N SER A 226 12.00 10.91 1.45
CA SER A 226 13.16 10.03 1.34
C SER A 226 12.76 8.62 0.87
N LYS A 227 13.72 7.88 0.30
CA LYS A 227 13.52 6.47 -0.08
C LYS A 227 13.03 5.64 1.12
N GLU A 228 13.63 5.83 2.29
CA GLU A 228 13.24 5.10 3.51
C GLU A 228 11.80 5.44 3.97
N ALA A 229 11.37 6.68 3.78
CA ALA A 229 9.98 7.05 4.06
C ALA A 229 9.00 6.37 3.10
N ILE A 230 9.35 6.29 1.80
CA ILE A 230 8.55 5.60 0.78
C ILE A 230 8.47 4.10 1.11
N GLU A 231 9.59 3.44 1.38
CA GLU A 231 9.63 2.03 1.76
C GLU A 231 8.76 1.75 2.99
N TYR A 232 8.86 2.58 4.03
CA TYR A 232 8.05 2.45 5.24
C TYR A 232 6.55 2.56 4.97
N TYR A 233 6.10 3.57 4.20
CA TYR A 233 4.68 3.78 3.91
C TYR A 233 4.10 2.84 2.86
N MET A 234 4.94 2.28 1.99
CA MET A 234 4.50 1.30 1.00
C MET A 234 4.43 -0.11 1.56
N ASP A 235 5.17 -0.46 2.61
CA ASP A 235 5.17 -1.82 3.15
C ASP A 235 3.87 -2.10 3.93
N PRO A 236 2.97 -2.96 3.42
CA PRO A 236 1.67 -3.13 4.05
C PRO A 236 1.76 -3.73 5.46
N ARG A 237 2.83 -4.47 5.75
CA ARG A 237 3.06 -5.14 7.04
C ARG A 237 3.21 -4.15 8.19
N ASN A 238 3.66 -2.92 7.90
CA ASN A 238 3.76 -1.83 8.89
C ASN A 238 2.40 -1.33 9.38
N PHE A 239 1.32 -1.66 8.68
CA PHE A 239 -0.01 -1.06 8.89
C PHE A 239 -1.11 -2.09 9.15
N LEU A 240 -0.75 -3.34 9.40
CA LEU A 240 -1.68 -4.41 9.82
C LEU A 240 -2.01 -4.27 11.31
N THR A 241 -2.63 -3.14 11.66
CA THR A 241 -3.12 -2.82 13.00
C THR A 241 -4.58 -2.35 12.90
N THR A 242 -5.30 -2.39 14.02
CA THR A 242 -6.75 -2.11 14.07
C THR A 242 -7.11 -0.71 13.54
N GLU A 243 -6.21 0.25 13.71
CA GLU A 243 -6.40 1.62 13.23
C GLU A 243 -5.93 1.82 11.77
N CYS A 244 -4.85 1.15 11.36
CA CYS A 244 -4.15 1.49 10.12
C CYS A 244 -4.54 0.61 8.93
N ILE A 245 -5.18 -0.55 9.16
CA ILE A 245 -5.54 -1.51 8.11
C ILE A 245 -6.57 -0.96 7.12
N PHE A 246 -7.37 0.03 7.52
CA PHE A 246 -8.43 0.63 6.70
C PHE A 246 -7.93 1.35 5.44
N GLN A 247 -6.63 1.62 5.32
CA GLN A 247 -6.06 2.03 4.03
C GLN A 247 -6.19 0.94 2.94
N PHE A 248 -6.40 -0.31 3.35
CA PHE A 248 -6.63 -1.50 2.53
C PHE A 248 -8.11 -1.90 2.45
N GLU A 249 -9.05 -1.14 3.03
CA GLU A 249 -10.48 -1.45 2.89
C GLU A 249 -10.85 -1.48 1.41
N LEU A 250 -11.48 -2.58 0.98
CA LEU A 250 -11.92 -2.76 -0.39
C LEU A 250 -13.16 -1.90 -0.65
N LEU A 251 -12.95 -0.82 -1.40
CA LEU A 251 -13.95 0.19 -1.73
C LEU A 251 -14.88 -0.25 -2.87
N LYS A 252 -14.61 -1.40 -3.49
CA LYS A 252 -15.48 -2.04 -4.47
C LYS A 252 -16.59 -2.84 -3.78
N TYR A 253 -17.77 -2.88 -4.37
CA TYR A 253 -18.90 -3.64 -3.83
C TYR A 253 -18.56 -5.13 -3.70
N GLN A 254 -18.86 -5.71 -2.54
CA GLN A 254 -18.69 -7.12 -2.20
C GLN A 254 -20.03 -7.69 -1.74
N GLU A 255 -20.83 -8.19 -2.67
CA GLU A 255 -22.22 -8.60 -2.42
C GLU A 255 -22.39 -9.67 -1.32
N ASN A 256 -21.42 -10.57 -1.17
CA ASN A 256 -21.45 -11.64 -0.17
C ASN A 256 -21.31 -11.14 1.28
N TYR A 257 -20.76 -9.94 1.47
CA TYR A 257 -20.43 -9.40 2.80
C TYR A 257 -21.22 -8.14 3.13
N GLN A 258 -21.58 -7.36 2.11
CA GLN A 258 -22.14 -6.02 2.27
C GLN A 258 -23.66 -6.02 2.06
N ASN A 259 -24.38 -5.88 3.17
CA ASN A 259 -25.85 -5.95 3.24
C ASN A 259 -26.47 -4.76 4.01
N ILE A 260 -27.81 -4.68 4.00
CA ILE A 260 -28.58 -3.60 4.65
C ILE A 260 -28.25 -3.48 6.15
N THR A 261 -28.12 -4.59 6.88
CA THR A 261 -27.82 -4.57 8.32
C THR A 261 -26.49 -3.86 8.62
N GLY A 262 -25.45 -4.12 7.83
CA GLY A 262 -24.19 -3.40 7.97
C GLY A 262 -24.30 -1.92 7.57
N ILE A 263 -25.11 -1.58 6.56
CA ILE A 263 -25.37 -0.18 6.18
C ILE A 263 -26.07 0.55 7.33
N GLU A 264 -27.10 -0.04 7.94
CA GLU A 264 -27.81 0.55 9.07
C GLU A 264 -26.93 0.69 10.31
N SER A 265 -25.93 -0.20 10.48
CA SER A 265 -24.93 -0.06 11.53
C SER A 265 -24.07 1.20 11.35
N ILE A 266 -23.74 1.55 10.09
CA ILE A 266 -23.04 2.81 9.76
C ILE A 266 -23.94 4.01 10.02
N LEU A 267 -25.19 3.95 9.54
CA LEU A 267 -26.14 5.05 9.64
C LEU A 267 -26.69 5.25 11.06
N LYS A 268 -26.48 4.29 11.96
CA LYS A 268 -26.94 4.34 13.36
C LYS A 268 -26.61 5.68 14.02
N GLY A 269 -27.61 6.25 14.68
CA GLY A 269 -27.50 7.54 15.38
C GLY A 269 -27.55 8.77 14.45
N THR A 270 -27.98 8.61 13.20
CA THR A 270 -28.18 9.70 12.24
C THR A 270 -29.65 9.76 11.79
N ALA A 271 -30.04 10.87 11.16
CA ALA A 271 -31.38 11.07 10.61
C ALA A 271 -31.75 10.08 9.50
N MET A 272 -30.77 9.35 8.95
CA MET A 272 -30.96 8.36 7.90
C MET A 272 -31.17 6.93 8.43
N SER A 273 -30.91 6.67 9.72
CA SER A 273 -31.01 5.32 10.28
C SER A 273 -32.46 4.85 10.32
N ASN A 274 -32.73 3.69 9.70
CA ASN A 274 -34.07 3.10 9.55
C ASN A 274 -35.12 4.09 9.00
N ALA A 275 -34.67 5.14 8.32
CA ALA A 275 -35.54 6.21 7.83
C ALA A 275 -35.92 5.95 6.38
N TYR A 276 -37.17 6.22 6.06
CA TYR A 276 -37.75 6.07 4.74
C TYR A 276 -38.03 7.44 4.12
N TYR A 277 -37.95 7.49 2.79
CA TYR A 277 -38.41 8.62 1.99
C TYR A 277 -39.23 8.10 0.81
N SER A 278 -40.08 8.96 0.27
CA SER A 278 -40.95 8.62 -0.85
C SER A 278 -40.84 9.65 -1.97
N PHE A 279 -40.95 9.19 -3.20
CA PHE A 279 -40.89 10.04 -4.40
C PHE A 279 -41.74 9.45 -5.53
N LEU A 280 -42.06 10.26 -6.54
CA LEU A 280 -42.66 9.77 -7.78
C LEU A 280 -41.54 9.37 -8.74
N ASP A 281 -41.61 8.16 -9.29
CA ASP A 281 -40.70 7.74 -10.36
C ASP A 281 -41.07 8.38 -11.71
N GLU A 282 -40.31 8.05 -12.76
CA GLU A 282 -40.49 8.60 -14.11
C GLU A 282 -41.85 8.25 -14.73
N SER A 283 -42.53 7.21 -14.22
CA SER A 283 -43.89 6.82 -14.63
C SER A 283 -44.98 7.53 -13.81
N GLY A 284 -44.61 8.36 -12.84
CA GLY A 284 -45.53 9.01 -11.91
C GLY A 284 -46.02 8.11 -10.78
N MET A 285 -45.41 6.94 -10.58
CA MET A 285 -45.79 6.01 -9.52
C MET A 285 -45.05 6.35 -8.23
N GLN A 286 -45.75 6.30 -7.10
CA GLN A 286 -45.13 6.52 -5.79
C GLN A 286 -44.25 5.32 -5.42
N ARG A 287 -42.99 5.61 -5.10
CA ARG A 287 -42.00 4.68 -4.59
C ARG A 287 -41.59 5.10 -3.18
N SER A 288 -41.24 4.13 -2.34
CA SER A 288 -40.70 4.36 -1.00
C SER A 288 -39.50 3.46 -0.79
N TYR A 289 -38.41 4.03 -0.25
CA TYR A 289 -37.17 3.32 0.06
C TYR A 289 -36.63 3.81 1.40
N SER A 290 -35.99 2.90 2.13
CA SER A 290 -35.06 3.27 3.20
C SER A 290 -33.75 3.80 2.61
N TYR A 291 -33.01 4.58 3.41
CA TYR A 291 -31.64 4.95 3.04
C TYR A 291 -30.73 3.72 2.92
N GLY A 292 -30.88 2.73 3.80
CA GLY A 292 -30.15 1.45 3.72
C GLY A 292 -30.33 0.74 2.38
N GLU A 293 -31.57 0.58 1.92
CA GLU A 293 -31.88 0.00 0.59
C GLU A 293 -31.28 0.85 -0.54
N THR A 294 -31.36 2.17 -0.42
CA THR A 294 -30.85 3.09 -1.46
C THR A 294 -29.34 2.97 -1.64
N PHE A 295 -28.57 2.86 -0.54
CA PHE A 295 -27.13 2.65 -0.61
C PHE A 295 -26.76 1.28 -1.20
N LEU A 296 -27.56 0.25 -0.92
CA LEU A 296 -27.36 -1.06 -1.53
C LEU A 296 -27.61 -1.02 -3.04
N GLU A 297 -28.66 -0.34 -3.49
CA GLU A 297 -28.92 -0.12 -4.93
C GLU A 297 -27.84 0.73 -5.58
N ALA A 298 -27.33 1.75 -4.88
CA ALA A 298 -26.20 2.56 -5.33
C ALA A 298 -24.93 1.71 -5.53
N ALA A 299 -24.68 0.77 -4.63
CA ALA A 299 -23.56 -0.17 -4.76
C ALA A 299 -23.70 -1.11 -5.96
N LYS A 300 -24.88 -1.69 -6.17
CA LYS A 300 -25.18 -2.53 -7.35
C LYS A 300 -25.00 -1.75 -8.66
N TYR A 301 -25.44 -0.50 -8.67
CA TYR A 301 -25.38 0.36 -9.86
C TYR A 301 -23.95 0.83 -10.19
N SER A 302 -23.20 1.25 -9.17
CA SER A 302 -21.88 1.88 -9.35
C SER A 302 -20.70 0.92 -9.22
N GLY A 303 -20.89 -0.25 -8.61
CA GLY A 303 -19.81 -1.14 -8.22
C GLY A 303 -19.02 -0.68 -6.98
N VAL A 304 -19.47 0.37 -6.28
CA VAL A 304 -18.80 0.91 -5.08
C VAL A 304 -19.39 0.31 -3.81
N SER A 305 -18.56 0.06 -2.80
CA SER A 305 -18.96 -0.42 -1.48
C SER A 305 -20.07 0.45 -0.88
N PRO A 306 -21.23 -0.11 -0.49
CA PRO A 306 -22.29 0.65 0.16
C PRO A 306 -21.87 1.15 1.54
N TYR A 307 -20.88 0.48 2.17
CA TYR A 307 -20.32 0.94 3.43
C TYR A 307 -19.48 2.20 3.24
N HIS A 308 -18.65 2.23 2.20
CA HIS A 308 -17.93 3.42 1.79
C HIS A 308 -18.88 4.58 1.45
N LEU A 309 -19.91 4.30 0.64
CA LEU A 309 -20.91 5.30 0.25
C LEU A 309 -21.66 5.87 1.46
N ALA A 310 -22.17 5.02 2.35
CA ALA A 310 -22.89 5.44 3.54
C ALA A 310 -22.00 6.21 4.52
N SER A 311 -20.75 5.76 4.72
CA SER A 311 -19.77 6.42 5.59
C SER A 311 -19.41 7.82 5.08
N ARG A 312 -19.19 7.95 3.76
CA ARG A 312 -19.00 9.26 3.09
C ARG A 312 -20.20 10.17 3.34
N VAL A 313 -21.40 9.74 2.98
CA VAL A 313 -22.61 10.56 3.15
C VAL A 313 -22.79 10.97 4.62
N LYS A 314 -22.54 10.05 5.56
CA LYS A 314 -22.57 10.37 6.98
C LYS A 314 -21.63 11.52 7.35
N GLN A 315 -20.39 11.50 6.86
CA GLN A 315 -19.42 12.57 7.11
C GLN A 315 -19.79 13.88 6.41
N GLU A 316 -20.35 13.80 5.19
CA GLU A 316 -20.57 14.95 4.31
C GLU A 316 -21.86 15.74 4.63
N VAL A 317 -22.93 15.06 5.06
CA VAL A 317 -24.24 15.71 5.19
C VAL A 317 -24.93 15.54 6.54
N VAL A 318 -24.44 14.71 7.46
CA VAL A 318 -25.04 14.62 8.80
C VAL A 318 -24.51 15.76 9.66
N THR A 319 -25.41 16.64 10.12
CA THR A 319 -25.07 17.79 10.99
C THR A 319 -25.46 17.55 12.45
N GLY A 320 -26.23 16.50 12.71
CA GLY A 320 -26.65 16.07 14.04
C GLY A 320 -27.48 14.79 13.97
N PRO A 321 -27.90 14.23 15.12
CA PRO A 321 -28.61 12.95 15.16
C PRO A 321 -29.92 12.91 14.36
N TYR A 322 -30.55 14.07 14.16
CA TYR A 322 -31.83 14.21 13.47
C TYR A 322 -31.80 15.29 12.37
N THR A 323 -30.62 15.83 12.06
CA THR A 323 -30.48 16.94 11.10
C THR A 323 -29.46 16.62 10.03
N LEU A 324 -29.77 17.04 8.80
CA LEU A 324 -28.91 16.92 7.64
C LEU A 324 -28.57 18.32 7.09
N SER A 325 -27.54 18.37 6.26
CA SER A 325 -27.11 19.57 5.53
C SER A 325 -28.21 20.11 4.60
N GLY A 326 -28.19 21.41 4.34
CA GLY A 326 -29.04 22.05 3.33
C GLY A 326 -28.84 21.48 1.91
N SER A 327 -27.71 20.81 1.64
CA SER A 327 -27.46 20.09 0.38
C SER A 327 -28.47 18.96 0.10
N VAL A 328 -29.18 18.47 1.11
CA VAL A 328 -30.08 17.32 1.00
C VAL A 328 -31.48 17.59 1.57
N SER A 329 -31.82 18.85 1.86
CA SER A 329 -33.11 19.17 2.46
C SER A 329 -34.27 19.15 1.46
N GLY A 330 -34.00 19.30 0.17
CA GLY A 330 -35.01 19.49 -0.87
C GLY A 330 -35.74 20.84 -0.80
N THR A 331 -35.35 21.72 0.14
CA THR A 331 -36.02 22.99 0.45
C THR A 331 -35.08 24.20 0.34
N TYR A 332 -33.87 24.00 -0.16
CA TYR A 332 -32.88 25.06 -0.30
C TYR A 332 -33.36 26.13 -1.30
N PRO A 333 -33.42 27.42 -0.93
CA PRO A 333 -33.98 28.47 -1.77
C PRO A 333 -33.36 28.53 -3.18
N GLY A 334 -34.20 28.46 -4.22
CA GLY A 334 -33.82 28.50 -5.63
C GLY A 334 -33.34 27.15 -6.21
N TYR A 335 -33.28 26.11 -5.38
CA TYR A 335 -32.94 24.73 -5.76
C TYR A 335 -33.87 23.73 -5.04
N GLU A 336 -35.12 24.11 -4.84
CA GLU A 336 -36.15 23.25 -4.27
C GLU A 336 -36.32 21.98 -5.12
N GLY A 337 -36.43 20.84 -4.44
CA GLY A 337 -36.53 19.51 -5.08
C GLY A 337 -35.21 18.93 -5.59
N TYR A 338 -34.06 19.57 -5.38
CA TYR A 338 -32.75 19.00 -5.73
C TYR A 338 -31.97 18.57 -4.49
N TYR A 339 -31.19 17.50 -4.64
CA TYR A 339 -30.46 16.86 -3.55
C TYR A 339 -29.03 16.54 -3.99
N ASN A 340 -28.06 16.68 -3.09
CA ASN A 340 -26.66 16.32 -3.33
C ASN A 340 -26.05 15.71 -2.06
N PHE A 341 -25.98 14.38 -1.99
CA PHE A 341 -25.51 13.64 -0.82
C PHE A 341 -23.99 13.49 -0.73
N TYR A 342 -23.27 13.73 -1.82
CA TYR A 342 -21.81 13.55 -1.91
C TYR A 342 -21.04 14.86 -2.12
N ASN A 343 -21.71 16.00 -1.97
CA ASN A 343 -21.15 17.34 -2.20
C ASN A 343 -20.44 17.48 -3.57
N ILE A 344 -20.90 16.76 -4.59
CA ILE A 344 -20.30 16.79 -5.93
C ILE A 344 -20.52 18.18 -6.55
N GLY A 345 -19.43 18.83 -6.96
CA GLY A 345 -19.46 20.20 -7.50
C GLY A 345 -19.63 21.29 -6.44
N ALA A 346 -19.56 20.96 -5.14
CA ALA A 346 -19.69 21.90 -4.04
C ALA A 346 -18.36 22.64 -3.74
N ASN A 347 -17.83 23.36 -4.72
CA ASN A 347 -16.63 24.18 -4.52
C ASN A 347 -16.98 25.45 -3.73
N ASP A 348 -16.20 25.74 -2.68
CA ASP A 348 -16.38 26.94 -1.86
C ASP A 348 -15.74 28.18 -2.49
N SER A 349 -16.25 29.35 -2.13
CA SER A 349 -15.68 30.64 -2.54
C SER A 349 -15.45 31.52 -1.32
N ALA A 350 -14.68 32.60 -1.44
CA ALA A 350 -14.33 33.48 -0.31
C ALA A 350 -15.54 34.10 0.44
N GLY A 351 -16.77 33.96 -0.07
CA GLY A 351 -18.02 34.36 0.57
C GLY A 351 -18.99 33.21 0.92
N GLY A 352 -18.53 31.96 0.95
CA GLY A 352 -19.37 30.77 1.05
C GLY A 352 -19.97 30.36 -0.31
N GLY A 353 -20.84 29.34 -0.32
CA GLY A 353 -21.63 28.95 -1.51
C GLY A 353 -21.51 27.50 -1.97
N ALA A 354 -20.76 26.66 -1.25
CA ALA A 354 -20.60 25.24 -1.56
C ALA A 354 -21.94 24.51 -1.79
N ILE A 355 -22.93 24.67 -0.90
CA ILE A 355 -24.27 24.05 -1.03
C ILE A 355 -24.96 24.48 -2.32
N LYS A 356 -24.97 25.78 -2.61
CA LYS A 356 -25.58 26.34 -3.83
C LYS A 356 -24.93 25.78 -5.09
N ASN A 357 -23.60 25.67 -5.11
CA ASN A 357 -22.86 25.12 -6.25
C ASN A 357 -23.11 23.62 -6.42
N GLY A 358 -23.12 22.86 -5.34
CA GLY A 358 -23.47 21.44 -5.35
C GLY A 358 -24.90 21.19 -5.85
N LEU A 359 -25.88 22.01 -5.44
CA LEU A 359 -27.25 21.92 -5.92
C LEU A 359 -27.41 22.41 -7.38
N LYS A 360 -26.58 23.37 -7.80
CA LYS A 360 -26.47 23.76 -9.21
C LYS A 360 -25.97 22.60 -10.08
N PHE A 361 -25.00 21.83 -9.60
CA PHE A 361 -24.57 20.61 -10.28
C PHE A 361 -25.68 19.56 -10.28
N ALA A 362 -26.33 19.31 -9.13
CA ALA A 362 -27.46 18.38 -9.02
C ALA A 362 -28.58 18.66 -10.03
N LYS A 363 -28.83 19.94 -10.32
CA LYS A 363 -29.82 20.40 -11.30
C LYS A 363 -29.37 20.30 -12.75
N ASN A 364 -28.14 20.70 -13.06
CA ASN A 364 -27.70 20.91 -14.46
C ASN A 364 -26.74 19.83 -14.99
N GLY A 365 -26.03 19.13 -14.09
CA GLY A 365 -24.99 18.16 -14.40
C GLY A 365 -23.81 18.73 -15.17
N THR A 366 -23.23 17.88 -16.01
CA THR A 366 -22.14 18.19 -16.95
C THR A 366 -22.70 18.65 -18.30
N THR A 367 -21.82 19.07 -19.21
CA THR A 367 -22.20 19.38 -20.60
C THR A 367 -22.45 18.13 -21.46
N ASN A 368 -22.16 16.92 -20.94
CA ASN A 368 -22.31 15.67 -21.66
C ASN A 368 -23.59 14.94 -21.24
N ALA A 369 -24.53 14.79 -22.18
CA ALA A 369 -25.82 14.13 -21.92
C ALA A 369 -25.70 12.65 -21.53
N ALA A 370 -24.76 11.91 -22.14
CA ALA A 370 -24.54 10.50 -21.81
C ALA A 370 -23.98 10.34 -20.39
N THR A 371 -23.05 11.21 -20.00
CA THR A 371 -22.54 11.26 -18.62
C THR A 371 -23.64 11.63 -17.63
N ASN A 372 -24.49 12.60 -17.96
CA ASN A 372 -25.62 12.98 -17.12
C ASN A 372 -26.64 11.85 -16.94
N ALA A 373 -26.86 11.04 -17.98
CA ALA A 373 -27.71 9.86 -17.88
C ALA A 373 -27.13 8.82 -16.91
N LEU A 374 -25.82 8.55 -16.97
CA LEU A 374 -25.12 7.66 -16.03
C LEU A 374 -25.14 8.20 -14.59
N TYR A 375 -25.03 9.52 -14.42
CA TYR A 375 -25.14 10.15 -13.11
C TYR A 375 -26.58 10.35 -12.64
N MET A 376 -27.59 9.94 -13.42
CA MET A 376 -29.00 10.17 -13.13
C MET A 376 -29.35 11.66 -12.88
N ILE A 377 -28.65 12.59 -13.53
CA ILE A 377 -28.98 14.02 -13.48
C ILE A 377 -30.27 14.26 -14.28
N PRO A 378 -31.20 15.10 -13.80
CA PRO A 378 -31.15 15.84 -12.54
C PRO A 378 -31.46 15.00 -11.30
N TRP A 379 -30.85 15.35 -10.17
CA TRP A 379 -31.07 14.71 -8.87
C TRP A 379 -32.30 15.25 -8.15
N THR A 380 -33.47 14.92 -8.67
CA THR A 380 -34.78 15.44 -8.22
C THR A 380 -35.37 14.73 -7.01
N ASN A 381 -34.70 13.71 -6.50
CA ASN A 381 -35.08 12.96 -5.30
C ASN A 381 -33.84 12.30 -4.68
N PRO A 382 -33.92 11.85 -3.41
CA PRO A 382 -32.78 11.23 -2.74
C PRO A 382 -32.26 9.96 -3.45
N TYR A 383 -33.13 9.16 -4.07
CA TYR A 383 -32.72 7.94 -4.78
C TYR A 383 -31.77 8.27 -5.94
N ARG A 384 -32.16 9.20 -6.82
CA ARG A 384 -31.32 9.64 -7.95
C ARG A 384 -30.01 10.26 -7.47
N ALA A 385 -30.06 11.05 -6.41
CA ALA A 385 -28.89 11.72 -5.86
C ALA A 385 -27.86 10.75 -5.27
N ILE A 386 -28.32 9.70 -4.57
CA ILE A 386 -27.46 8.69 -3.95
C ILE A 386 -26.99 7.68 -5.00
N VAL A 387 -27.91 7.09 -5.78
CA VAL A 387 -27.55 6.07 -6.80
C VAL A 387 -26.72 6.70 -7.92
N GLY A 388 -27.17 7.80 -8.50
CA GLY A 388 -26.45 8.49 -9.58
C GLY A 388 -25.12 9.11 -9.13
N GLY A 389 -25.10 9.71 -7.93
CA GLY A 389 -23.88 10.26 -7.34
C GLY A 389 -22.82 9.20 -7.03
N SER A 390 -23.23 7.97 -6.66
CA SER A 390 -22.27 6.88 -6.41
C SER A 390 -21.47 6.48 -7.66
N TYR A 391 -22.08 6.56 -8.85
CA TYR A 391 -21.39 6.26 -10.10
C TYR A 391 -20.25 7.26 -10.38
N PHE A 392 -20.46 8.54 -10.04
CA PHE A 392 -19.42 9.57 -10.13
C PHE A 392 -18.20 9.20 -9.27
N LEU A 393 -18.43 8.73 -8.03
CA LEU A 393 -17.37 8.33 -7.11
C LEU A 393 -16.61 7.08 -7.57
N GLY A 394 -17.33 6.10 -8.14
CA GLY A 394 -16.72 4.85 -8.59
C GLY A 394 -15.85 4.97 -9.84
N ASN A 395 -16.27 5.81 -10.79
CA ASN A 395 -15.72 5.83 -12.15
C ASN A 395 -14.23 6.24 -12.22
N GLY A 396 -13.81 7.17 -11.37
CA GLY A 396 -12.47 7.76 -11.44
C GLY A 396 -11.35 6.82 -11.00
N TYR A 397 -11.59 5.95 -10.01
CA TYR A 397 -10.54 5.21 -9.30
C TYR A 397 -10.94 3.75 -9.03
N ILE A 398 -12.02 3.55 -8.27
CA ILE A 398 -12.47 2.24 -7.78
C ILE A 398 -12.74 1.28 -8.95
N ASN A 399 -13.52 1.71 -9.94
CA ASN A 399 -13.86 0.88 -11.10
C ASN A 399 -12.69 0.70 -12.09
N ARG A 400 -11.60 1.43 -11.93
CA ARG A 400 -10.34 1.22 -12.65
C ARG A 400 -9.45 0.18 -11.99
N GLY A 401 -9.78 -0.28 -10.77
CA GLY A 401 -8.98 -1.21 -9.98
C GLY A 401 -8.15 -0.53 -8.89
N GLN A 402 -8.22 0.79 -8.73
CA GLN A 402 -7.65 1.49 -7.57
C GLN A 402 -8.70 1.52 -6.45
N ASP A 403 -9.05 0.34 -5.96
CA ASP A 403 -10.18 0.08 -5.08
C ASP A 403 -9.81 0.02 -3.59
N THR A 404 -8.65 0.55 -3.21
CA THR A 404 -8.26 0.87 -1.84
C THR A 404 -7.58 2.24 -1.80
N ILE A 405 -7.53 2.90 -0.63
CA ILE A 405 -6.83 4.19 -0.49
C ILE A 405 -5.34 4.02 -0.81
N TYR A 406 -4.77 2.87 -0.43
CA TYR A 406 -3.41 2.49 -0.80
C TYR A 406 -3.21 2.45 -2.33
N LEU A 407 -4.09 1.76 -3.07
CA LEU A 407 -3.99 1.65 -4.53
C LEU A 407 -4.29 2.98 -5.22
N GLN A 408 -5.08 3.86 -4.62
CA GLN A 408 -5.26 5.23 -5.12
C GLN A 408 -3.99 6.08 -4.96
N LYS A 409 -3.21 5.87 -3.90
CA LYS A 409 -1.94 6.59 -3.69
C LYS A 409 -0.80 6.06 -4.55
N PHE A 410 -0.57 4.76 -4.57
CA PHE A 410 0.65 4.18 -5.16
C PHE A 410 0.41 3.61 -6.57
N ASN A 411 -0.86 3.35 -6.93
CA ASN A 411 -1.28 2.67 -8.14
C ASN A 411 -0.33 1.55 -8.61
N VAL A 412 -0.29 0.47 -7.85
CA VAL A 412 0.42 -0.76 -8.21
C VAL A 412 -0.49 -1.76 -8.94
N THR A 413 -1.49 -1.23 -9.66
CA THR A 413 -2.42 -2.03 -10.46
C THR A 413 -1.91 -2.20 -11.90
N PRO A 414 -2.38 -3.20 -12.67
CA PRO A 414 -2.00 -3.35 -14.08
C PRO A 414 -2.42 -2.19 -14.99
N LYS A 415 -3.33 -1.31 -14.54
CA LYS A 415 -3.79 -0.17 -15.34
C LYS A 415 -3.05 1.10 -14.92
N SER A 416 -2.29 1.67 -15.86
CA SER A 416 -1.52 2.89 -15.63
C SER A 416 -0.57 2.79 -14.43
N THR A 417 0.06 1.63 -14.23
CA THR A 417 0.95 1.32 -13.09
C THR A 417 1.91 2.47 -12.80
N TYR A 418 1.98 2.88 -11.52
CA TYR A 418 2.74 4.03 -10.99
C TYR A 418 2.22 5.44 -11.36
N TYR A 419 1.22 5.54 -12.24
CA TYR A 419 0.60 6.79 -12.67
C TYR A 419 -0.86 6.88 -12.19
N HIS A 420 -1.55 7.99 -12.47
CA HIS A 420 -2.94 8.19 -12.04
C HIS A 420 -3.10 8.02 -10.51
N GLN A 421 -2.13 8.56 -9.77
CA GLN A 421 -2.16 8.59 -8.31
C GLN A 421 -3.04 9.74 -7.84
N TYR A 422 -3.99 9.46 -6.94
CA TYR A 422 -4.96 10.42 -6.41
C TYR A 422 -4.28 11.56 -5.63
N MET A 423 -3.12 11.29 -5.03
CA MET A 423 -2.45 12.20 -4.11
C MET A 423 -0.94 12.00 -4.14
N THR A 424 -0.20 13.08 -3.86
CA THR A 424 1.26 13.08 -3.78
C THR A 424 1.77 12.83 -2.36
N ASN A 425 0.96 13.14 -1.33
CA ASN A 425 1.33 12.94 0.06
C ASN A 425 1.53 11.45 0.39
N VAL A 426 2.75 11.04 0.73
CA VAL A 426 3.10 9.63 1.00
C VAL A 426 2.42 9.08 2.28
N GLU A 427 2.13 9.93 3.27
CA GLU A 427 1.47 9.51 4.52
C GLU A 427 -0.07 9.45 4.41
N ALA A 428 -0.64 9.82 3.26
CA ALA A 428 -2.09 9.97 3.12
C ALA A 428 -2.89 8.67 3.31
N PRO A 429 -2.51 7.50 2.74
CA PRO A 429 -3.24 6.26 2.99
C PRO A 429 -3.31 5.91 4.48
N TRP A 430 -2.19 6.03 5.18
CA TRP A 430 -2.10 5.81 6.62
C TRP A 430 -3.01 6.79 7.39
N ALA A 431 -2.93 8.09 7.09
CA ALA A 431 -3.70 9.11 7.80
C ALA A 431 -5.21 9.00 7.54
N GLU A 432 -5.61 8.73 6.31
CA GLU A 432 -7.01 8.56 5.91
C GLU A 432 -7.59 7.26 6.44
N GLY A 433 -6.84 6.14 6.38
CA GLY A 433 -7.25 4.87 6.96
C GLY A 433 -7.62 5.00 8.44
N ARG A 434 -6.85 5.76 9.22
CA ARG A 434 -7.19 6.02 10.64
C ARG A 434 -8.48 6.82 10.83
N LYS A 435 -8.77 7.77 9.95
CA LYS A 435 -10.05 8.51 9.97
C LYS A 435 -11.22 7.59 9.63
N VAL A 436 -11.01 6.69 8.67
CA VAL A 436 -11.98 5.66 8.31
C VAL A 436 -12.23 4.75 9.52
N SER A 437 -11.19 4.17 10.13
CA SER A 437 -11.29 3.34 11.33
C SER A 437 -12.15 3.96 12.44
N ALA A 438 -11.96 5.26 12.71
CA ALA A 438 -12.76 6.00 13.69
C ALA A 438 -14.28 6.01 13.39
N ALA A 439 -14.67 5.97 12.11
CA ALA A 439 -16.07 5.89 11.70
C ALA A 439 -16.69 4.50 11.91
N TYR A 440 -15.87 3.44 12.00
CA TYR A 440 -16.29 2.04 12.14
C TYR A 440 -16.15 1.50 13.58
N LEU A 441 -15.76 2.32 14.58
CA LEU A 441 -15.50 1.89 15.96
C LEU A 441 -16.66 1.10 16.62
N ASN A 442 -17.90 1.33 16.20
CA ASN A 442 -19.09 0.67 16.75
C ASN A 442 -19.60 -0.50 15.89
N MET A 443 -18.80 -0.97 14.93
CA MET A 443 -19.19 -1.99 13.95
C MET A 443 -18.36 -3.27 14.08
N THR A 444 -18.16 -3.74 15.31
CA THR A 444 -17.32 -4.91 15.63
C THR A 444 -17.79 -6.20 14.93
N ASP A 445 -19.09 -6.34 14.72
CA ASP A 445 -19.68 -7.54 14.11
C ASP A 445 -19.92 -7.40 12.59
N THR A 446 -19.61 -6.25 11.98
CA THR A 446 -19.83 -6.06 10.54
C THR A 446 -18.64 -6.60 9.74
N PRO A 447 -18.87 -7.46 8.73
CA PRO A 447 -17.81 -7.91 7.85
C PRO A 447 -17.19 -6.75 7.07
N ILE A 448 -15.87 -6.59 7.15
CA ILE A 448 -15.11 -5.62 6.35
C ILE A 448 -14.09 -6.40 5.54
N VAL A 449 -14.04 -6.14 4.24
CA VAL A 449 -13.11 -6.80 3.33
C VAL A 449 -11.90 -5.90 3.12
N PHE A 450 -10.71 -6.43 3.39
CA PHE A 450 -9.44 -5.75 3.15
C PHE A 450 -8.71 -6.41 1.98
N SER A 451 -8.24 -5.61 1.02
CA SER A 451 -7.41 -6.03 -0.11
C SER A 451 -5.98 -5.55 0.12
N ILE A 452 -5.13 -6.46 0.62
CA ILE A 452 -3.81 -6.14 1.17
C ILE A 452 -2.74 -6.44 0.11
N PRO A 453 -1.97 -5.45 -0.36
CA PRO A 453 -0.95 -5.67 -1.36
C PRO A 453 0.14 -6.67 -0.92
N VAL A 454 0.55 -7.52 -1.85
CA VAL A 454 1.70 -8.43 -1.72
C VAL A 454 2.60 -8.24 -2.94
N TYR A 455 3.87 -7.94 -2.69
CA TYR A 455 4.87 -7.73 -3.74
C TYR A 455 5.79 -8.94 -3.86
N LEU A 456 6.40 -9.09 -5.05
CA LEU A 456 7.45 -10.06 -5.27
C LEU A 456 8.74 -9.57 -4.62
N ASN A 457 9.52 -10.50 -4.03
CA ASN A 457 10.83 -10.23 -3.42
C ASN A 457 10.85 -9.10 -2.38
N MET A 458 9.82 -9.03 -1.52
CA MET A 458 9.85 -8.11 -0.38
C MET A 458 11.01 -8.41 0.58
N PRO A 459 11.52 -7.40 1.30
CA PRO A 459 12.49 -7.62 2.37
C PRO A 459 11.95 -8.61 3.42
N SER A 460 12.84 -9.40 4.02
CA SER A 460 12.47 -10.44 4.99
C SER A 460 11.77 -9.88 6.24
N GLN A 461 12.06 -8.62 6.59
CA GLN A 461 11.40 -7.88 7.67
C GLN A 461 10.65 -6.67 7.10
N PRO A 462 9.61 -6.18 7.79
CA PRO A 462 8.95 -4.94 7.42
C PRO A 462 9.94 -3.77 7.30
N ALA A 463 9.77 -2.92 6.29
CA ALA A 463 10.61 -1.74 6.09
C ALA A 463 10.56 -0.86 7.35
N PRO A 464 11.70 -0.57 8.00
CA PRO A 464 11.69 0.11 9.28
C PRO A 464 11.28 1.58 9.10
N ARG A 465 10.69 2.15 10.15
CA ARG A 465 10.47 3.60 10.22
C ARG A 465 11.83 4.32 10.08
N PRO A 466 11.92 5.42 9.30
CA PRO A 466 13.13 6.23 9.22
C PRO A 466 13.65 6.62 10.60
N THR A 467 14.92 6.29 10.84
CA THR A 467 15.64 6.65 12.06
C THR A 467 16.30 8.00 11.91
N THR A 468 16.50 8.71 13.02
CA THR A 468 17.10 10.06 13.05
C THR A 468 18.35 10.15 12.18
N LYS A 469 18.33 11.09 11.23
CA LYS A 469 19.51 11.50 10.46
C LYS A 469 19.81 12.97 10.78
N PHE A 470 20.98 13.43 10.38
CA PHE A 470 21.43 14.81 10.56
C PHE A 470 21.75 15.44 9.21
N ASN A 471 21.79 16.77 9.14
CA ASN A 471 22.06 17.51 7.92
C ASN A 471 23.46 17.16 7.37
N PRO A 472 23.59 16.71 6.10
CA PRO A 472 24.86 16.29 5.49
C PRO A 472 25.63 17.42 4.79
N ASN A 473 25.16 18.66 4.83
CA ASN A 473 25.70 19.74 4.01
C ASN A 473 26.98 20.34 4.60
N ASN A 474 28.10 19.85 4.10
CA ASN A 474 29.46 20.27 4.42
C ASN A 474 30.05 21.28 3.42
N ARG A 475 29.23 22.07 2.70
CA ARG A 475 29.77 23.02 1.71
C ARG A 475 30.18 24.35 2.32
N LEU A 476 31.22 24.98 1.75
CA LEU A 476 31.51 26.39 1.97
C LEU A 476 30.52 27.28 1.21
N LYS A 477 30.08 28.36 1.85
CA LYS A 477 29.31 29.47 1.26
C LYS A 477 30.23 30.53 0.64
N SER A 478 31.39 30.74 1.24
CA SER A 478 32.41 31.68 0.76
C SER A 478 33.79 31.23 1.22
N LEU A 479 34.79 31.52 0.40
CA LEU A 479 36.20 31.42 0.73
C LEU A 479 36.92 32.66 0.22
N LYS A 480 37.61 33.38 1.10
CA LYS A 480 38.42 34.55 0.77
C LYS A 480 39.76 34.46 1.48
N VAL A 481 40.82 34.84 0.77
CA VAL A 481 42.16 35.00 1.32
C VAL A 481 42.50 36.49 1.30
N LEU A 482 42.92 37.05 2.43
CA LEU A 482 43.28 38.46 2.56
C LEU A 482 44.74 38.59 2.98
N ASP A 483 45.40 39.65 2.53
CA ASP A 483 46.66 40.09 3.15
C ASP A 483 46.41 40.82 4.48
N MET A 484 47.49 41.21 5.16
CA MET A 484 47.41 41.95 6.43
C MET A 484 46.85 43.38 6.31
N ASN A 485 46.70 43.91 5.09
CA ASN A 485 46.06 45.18 4.82
C ASN A 485 44.57 45.02 4.46
N ALA A 486 44.00 43.83 4.68
CA ALA A 486 42.64 43.45 4.31
C ALA A 486 42.35 43.50 2.81
N LYS A 487 43.38 43.46 1.96
CA LYS A 487 43.22 43.35 0.51
C LYS A 487 42.96 41.89 0.16
N GLU A 488 41.92 41.65 -0.64
CA GLU A 488 41.59 40.32 -1.13
C GLU A 488 42.60 39.84 -2.17
N LEU A 489 43.15 38.65 -1.93
CA LEU A 489 44.08 37.94 -2.80
C LEU A 489 43.28 36.97 -3.68
N THR A 490 43.53 37.00 -4.98
CA THR A 490 42.77 36.21 -5.96
C THR A 490 43.26 34.76 -5.98
N ILE A 491 42.41 33.85 -5.50
CA ILE A 491 42.63 32.40 -5.64
C ILE A 491 42.19 31.91 -7.02
N THR A 492 42.84 30.88 -7.54
CA THR A 492 42.53 30.23 -8.82
C THR A 492 42.24 28.74 -8.60
N PRO A 493 41.14 28.18 -9.14
CA PRO A 493 40.06 28.88 -9.82
C PRO A 493 39.29 29.82 -8.87
N THR A 494 38.43 30.69 -9.43
CA THR A 494 37.49 31.47 -8.62
C THR A 494 36.64 30.53 -7.76
N PHE A 495 36.40 30.90 -6.50
CA PHE A 495 35.66 30.08 -5.54
C PHE A 495 34.36 29.50 -6.10
N SER A 496 34.20 28.18 -5.93
CA SER A 496 32.94 27.46 -6.14
C SER A 496 32.72 26.49 -4.98
N GLN A 497 31.46 26.30 -4.59
CA GLN A 497 31.11 25.41 -3.47
C GLN A 497 31.43 23.94 -3.74
N THR A 498 31.64 23.58 -5.01
CA THR A 498 31.94 22.23 -5.48
C THR A 498 33.38 22.08 -5.97
N GLU A 499 34.21 23.11 -5.80
CA GLU A 499 35.64 23.06 -6.05
C GLU A 499 36.37 23.01 -4.70
N TYR A 500 37.29 22.06 -4.59
CA TYR A 500 37.98 21.72 -3.34
C TYR A 500 39.46 22.08 -3.37
N ASN A 501 40.03 22.42 -4.53
CA ASN A 501 41.44 22.76 -4.67
C ASN A 501 41.61 24.16 -5.27
N TYR A 502 42.38 24.98 -4.58
CA TYR A 502 42.68 26.35 -4.96
C TYR A 502 44.18 26.60 -4.94
N PHE A 503 44.60 27.58 -5.72
CA PHE A 503 45.99 27.98 -5.89
C PHE A 503 46.11 29.50 -5.72
N LEU A 504 47.19 29.94 -5.09
CA LEU A 504 47.52 31.35 -4.91
C LEU A 504 49.05 31.51 -4.96
N ILE A 505 49.52 32.54 -5.64
CA ILE A 505 50.93 32.95 -5.59
C ILE A 505 50.96 34.30 -4.91
N VAL A 506 51.79 34.44 -3.88
CA VAL A 506 51.98 35.69 -3.13
C VAL A 506 53.44 36.11 -3.16
N PRO A 507 53.74 37.43 -3.16
CA PRO A 507 55.12 37.90 -3.08
C PRO A 507 55.79 37.50 -1.75
N GLU A 508 57.12 37.43 -1.77
CA GLU A 508 57.96 37.10 -0.60
C GLU A 508 57.65 37.94 0.66
N ASP A 509 57.19 39.20 0.53
CA ASP A 509 56.86 40.06 1.67
C ASP A 509 55.55 39.70 2.40
N VAL A 510 54.69 38.87 1.79
CA VAL A 510 53.44 38.38 2.40
C VAL A 510 53.74 37.17 3.30
N THR A 511 54.13 37.45 4.54
CA THR A 511 54.44 36.41 5.54
C THR A 511 53.21 35.86 6.27
N THR A 512 52.09 36.58 6.23
CA THR A 512 50.84 36.20 6.92
C THR A 512 49.65 36.54 6.04
N ILE A 513 48.66 35.65 6.03
CA ILE A 513 47.37 35.85 5.39
C ILE A 513 46.22 35.61 6.37
N GLU A 514 45.05 36.15 6.07
CA GLU A 514 43.80 35.86 6.78
C GLU A 514 42.84 35.07 5.86
N ILE A 515 42.40 33.91 6.30
CA ILE A 515 41.40 33.10 5.61
C ILE A 515 40.02 33.37 6.22
N LYS A 516 39.13 33.96 5.42
CA LYS A 516 37.72 34.15 5.76
C LYS A 516 36.86 33.16 5.00
N ALA A 517 36.27 32.22 5.73
CA ALA A 517 35.35 31.23 5.19
C ALA A 517 34.05 31.19 6.00
N ALA A 518 32.97 30.79 5.35
CA ALA A 518 31.67 30.58 5.99
C ALA A 518 31.03 29.32 5.41
N THR A 519 30.31 28.55 6.22
CA THR A 519 29.59 27.35 5.79
C THR A 519 28.25 27.69 5.15
N VAL A 520 27.75 26.82 4.28
CA VAL A 520 26.39 26.92 3.73
C VAL A 520 25.37 26.60 4.81
N SER A 521 25.49 25.42 5.43
CA SER A 521 24.63 25.06 6.54
C SER A 521 25.08 25.75 7.81
N LYS A 522 24.12 26.33 8.54
CA LYS A 522 24.34 26.86 9.89
C LYS A 522 24.63 25.77 10.92
N LYS A 523 24.39 24.50 10.56
CA LYS A 523 24.64 23.34 11.41
C LYS A 523 26.01 22.69 11.18
N ALA A 524 26.68 23.06 10.10
CA ALA A 524 28.04 22.61 9.84
C ALA A 524 29.05 23.42 10.66
N THR A 525 30.15 22.78 11.02
CA THR A 525 31.27 23.37 11.75
C THR A 525 32.43 23.60 10.80
N LEU A 526 33.04 24.77 10.87
CA LEU A 526 34.28 25.09 10.16
C LEU A 526 35.47 24.74 11.06
N GLY A 527 36.35 23.86 10.62
CA GLY A 527 37.50 23.40 11.40
C GLY A 527 38.81 24.15 11.12
N GLY A 528 38.80 25.18 10.27
CA GLY A 528 39.98 25.98 9.92
C GLY A 528 39.63 27.43 9.55
N GLY A 529 40.65 28.21 9.19
CA GLY A 529 40.53 29.63 8.85
C GLY A 529 41.28 30.55 9.82
N GLY A 530 41.06 31.86 9.69
CA GLY A 530 41.76 32.87 10.49
C GLY A 530 43.16 33.16 9.96
N PHE A 531 44.06 33.61 10.83
CA PHE A 531 45.42 34.01 10.44
C PHE A 531 46.34 32.80 10.27
N VAL A 532 47.05 32.75 9.15
CA VAL A 532 48.01 31.70 8.81
C VAL A 532 49.37 32.32 8.46
N GLN A 533 50.43 31.80 9.08
CA GLN A 533 51.82 32.15 8.76
C GLN A 533 52.29 31.33 7.56
N LEU A 534 52.97 31.97 6.61
CA LEU A 534 53.46 31.34 5.39
C LEU A 534 54.98 31.11 5.48
N ALA A 535 55.41 29.86 5.30
CA ALA A 535 56.80 29.52 5.03
C ALA A 535 57.21 29.96 3.62
N ASP A 536 58.52 30.09 3.38
CA ASP A 536 59.05 30.34 2.04
C ASP A 536 58.73 29.14 1.12
N GLY A 537 58.34 29.41 -0.13
CA GLY A 537 57.93 28.37 -1.07
C GLY A 537 56.49 27.86 -0.84
N ASN A 538 56.31 26.54 -0.85
CA ASN A 538 54.99 25.91 -0.86
C ASN A 538 54.36 25.81 0.53
N ASN A 539 53.10 26.21 0.62
CA ASN A 539 52.26 26.11 1.80
C ASN A 539 50.94 25.44 1.43
N GLU A 540 50.54 24.41 2.16
CA GLU A 540 49.25 23.75 1.99
C GLU A 540 48.35 24.08 3.18
N ILE A 541 47.19 24.66 2.91
CA ILE A 541 46.23 25.03 3.95
C ILE A 541 44.92 24.30 3.70
N VAL A 542 44.55 23.42 4.62
CA VAL A 542 43.32 22.64 4.58
C VAL A 542 42.25 23.28 5.47
N ILE A 543 41.06 23.47 4.92
CA ILE A 543 39.90 24.04 5.60
C ILE A 543 38.81 22.96 5.63
N PRO A 544 38.73 22.15 6.70
CA PRO A 544 37.70 21.13 6.81
C PRO A 544 36.35 21.78 7.16
N VAL A 545 35.29 21.35 6.49
CA VAL A 545 33.90 21.65 6.83
C VAL A 545 33.24 20.36 7.26
N ILE A 546 32.75 20.31 8.49
CA ILE A 546 32.16 19.13 9.11
C ILE A 546 30.65 19.33 9.18
N ALA A 547 29.87 18.53 8.47
CA ALA A 547 28.41 18.57 8.50
C ALA A 547 27.85 18.08 9.86
N GLU A 548 26.55 18.29 10.09
CA GLU A 548 25.87 17.86 11.33
C GLU A 548 25.91 16.33 11.50
N ASN A 549 25.92 15.58 10.39
CA ASN A 549 26.05 14.12 10.39
C ASN A 549 27.50 13.62 10.53
N GLY A 550 28.48 14.52 10.57
CA GLY A 550 29.90 14.19 10.63
C GLY A 550 30.62 14.06 9.30
N ASP A 551 29.92 14.18 8.15
CA ASP A 551 30.57 14.15 6.84
C ASP A 551 31.51 15.35 6.69
N VAL A 552 32.73 15.11 6.20
CA VAL A 552 33.76 16.15 6.06
C VAL A 552 34.04 16.44 4.59
N ALA A 553 34.07 17.72 4.24
CA ALA A 553 34.62 18.20 2.98
C ALA A 553 35.86 19.06 3.26
N GLU A 554 36.96 18.78 2.57
CA GLU A 554 38.22 19.48 2.75
C GLU A 554 38.47 20.43 1.58
N TYR A 555 38.54 21.73 1.88
CA TYR A 555 38.89 22.76 0.90
C TYR A 555 40.35 23.14 1.10
N THR A 556 41.19 22.87 0.11
CA THR A 556 42.64 23.07 0.16
C THR A 556 43.05 24.28 -0.65
N ILE A 557 43.87 25.14 -0.06
CA ILE A 557 44.54 26.26 -0.73
C ILE A 557 46.04 25.98 -0.76
N ASN A 558 46.59 25.81 -1.95
CA ASN A 558 48.01 25.68 -2.21
C ASN A 558 48.59 27.06 -2.49
N ILE A 559 49.46 27.54 -1.61
CA ILE A 559 50.03 28.88 -1.69
C ILE A 559 51.54 28.79 -1.93
N VAL A 560 52.01 29.44 -2.99
CA VAL A 560 53.44 29.63 -3.24
C VAL A 560 53.83 31.05 -2.82
N ARG A 561 54.78 31.17 -1.90
CA ARG A 561 55.39 32.44 -1.50
C ARG A 561 56.75 32.56 -2.18
N GLU A 562 56.87 33.48 -3.15
CA GLU A 562 58.07 33.68 -4.00
C GLU A 562 58.34 35.14 -4.39
#